data_AF-A0A8X6UD38-F1
#
_entry.id   AF-A0A8X6UD38-F1
#
_cell.length_a   1.000
_cell.length_b   1.000
_cell.length_c   1.000
_cell.angle_alpha   90.00
_cell.angle_beta   90.00
_cell.angle_gamma   90.00
#
_symmetry.space_group_name_H-M   'P 1'
#
loop_
_entity.id
_entity.type
_entity.pdbx_description
1 polymer ?
#
loop_
_entity_poly.entity_id
_entity_poly.type
_entity_poly.pdbx_seq_one_letter_code
_entity_poly.pdbx_strand_id
1 'polypeptide(L)'
;MLGSSVGALDNNSSQYIFAMKRLLDICMSRVIKFWEWPDFIYNLTSGKEVKRHVKTMEDLSKSIIREKKMQYLHGNKDGKKGKRKALMDLLLELHFETQELSEEDICEEVNTFIAA
;
A
#
# COMPACT_ATOMS: atom_id res chain seq x y z
N MET A 1 -1.34 1.06 11.68
CA MET A 1 -1.03 1.17 10.24
C MET A 1 -1.93 0.15 9.54
N LEU A 2 -3.17 0.42 9.17
CA LEU A 2 -3.68 1.22 8.06
C LEU A 2 -5.05 1.87 8.37
N GLY A 3 -5.52 1.78 9.62
CA GLY A 3 -6.66 2.55 10.11
C GLY A 3 -8.00 2.20 9.49
N SER A 4 -8.54 1.01 9.75
CA SER A 4 -9.96 0.82 10.08
C SER A 4 -10.22 -0.63 10.50
N SER A 5 -10.89 -0.79 11.63
CA SER A 5 -11.35 -2.07 12.19
C SER A 5 -12.61 -2.51 11.45
N VAL A 6 -12.44 -3.34 10.42
CA VAL A 6 -13.50 -4.16 9.85
C VAL A 6 -12.85 -5.49 9.47
N GLY A 7 -13.36 -6.62 9.99
CA GLY A 7 -12.70 -7.93 9.91
C GLY A 7 -12.38 -8.47 8.51
N ALA A 8 -12.90 -7.86 7.44
CA ALA A 8 -12.51 -8.15 6.06
C ALA A 8 -11.24 -7.38 5.62
N LEU A 9 -11.02 -6.18 6.17
CA LEU A 9 -9.87 -5.33 5.88
C LEU A 9 -8.61 -5.80 6.62
N ASP A 10 -8.75 -6.43 7.78
CA ASP A 10 -7.62 -6.96 8.56
C ASP A 10 -6.90 -8.08 7.79
N ASN A 11 -7.68 -8.97 7.15
CA ASN A 11 -7.14 -10.00 6.27
C ASN A 11 -6.47 -9.40 5.02
N ASN A 12 -7.04 -8.34 4.44
CA ASN A 12 -6.42 -7.62 3.32
C ASN A 12 -5.14 -6.90 3.73
N SER A 13 -5.10 -6.29 4.91
CA SER A 13 -3.86 -5.68 5.43
C SER A 13 -2.80 -6.72 5.74
N SER A 14 -3.18 -7.91 6.21
CA SER A 14 -2.27 -9.04 6.40
C SER A 14 -1.68 -9.52 5.07
N GLN A 15 -2.52 -9.69 4.03
CA GLN A 15 -2.06 -10.03 2.67
C GLN A 15 -1.15 -8.96 2.07
N TYR A 16 -1.49 -7.68 2.29
CA TYR A 16 -0.68 -6.56 1.84
C TYR A 16 0.71 -6.55 2.52
N ILE A 17 0.75 -6.68 3.85
CA ILE A 17 2.00 -6.75 4.61
C ILE A 17 2.82 -7.98 4.20
N PHE A 18 2.17 -9.12 3.97
CA PHE A 18 2.83 -10.33 3.48
C PHE A 18 3.43 -10.13 2.09
N ALA A 19 2.69 -9.53 1.15
CA ALA A 19 3.17 -9.22 -0.19
C ALA A 19 4.36 -8.24 -0.15
N MET A 20 4.28 -7.20 0.69
CA MET A 20 5.38 -6.24 0.90
C MET A 20 6.63 -6.93 1.46
N LYS A 21 6.48 -7.75 2.50
CA LYS A 21 7.59 -8.53 3.07
C LYS A 21 8.25 -9.41 2.00
N ARG A 22 7.44 -10.07 1.17
CA ARG A 22 7.95 -10.92 0.10
C ARG A 22 8.72 -10.12 -0.96
N LEU A 23 8.25 -8.91 -1.30
CA LEU A 23 8.99 -8.00 -2.19
C LEU A 23 10.33 -7.59 -1.60
N LEU A 24 10.37 -7.23 -0.32
CA LEU A 24 11.61 -6.88 0.38
C LEU A 24 12.59 -8.05 0.42
N ASP A 25 12.12 -9.27 0.71
CA ASP A 25 12.95 -10.49 0.70
C ASP A 25 13.59 -10.73 -0.67
N ILE A 26 12.81 -10.58 -1.75
CA ILE A 26 13.32 -10.72 -3.13
C ILE A 26 14.32 -9.60 -3.45
N CYS A 27 14.03 -8.36 -3.05
CA CYS A 27 14.91 -7.23 -3.26
C CYS A 27 16.26 -7.45 -2.56
N MET A 28 16.25 -7.84 -1.28
CA MET A 28 17.45 -8.16 -0.53
C MET A 28 18.21 -9.36 -1.12
N SER A 29 17.50 -10.38 -1.61
CA SER A 29 18.11 -11.50 -2.31
C SER A 29 18.86 -11.05 -3.58
N ARG A 30 18.27 -10.15 -4.37
CA ARG A 30 18.88 -9.58 -5.57
C ARG A 30 20.13 -8.74 -5.24
N VAL A 31 20.10 -7.98 -4.15
CA VAL A 31 21.25 -7.19 -3.68
C VAL A 31 22.45 -8.09 -3.36
N ILE A 32 22.21 -9.24 -2.72
CA ILE A 32 23.27 -10.18 -2.31
C ILE A 32 23.76 -11.03 -3.49
N LYS A 33 22.87 -11.42 -4.41
CA LYS A 33 23.19 -12.30 -5.52
C LYS A 33 23.60 -11.52 -6.77
N PHE A 34 24.89 -11.25 -6.88
CA PHE A 34 25.48 -10.56 -8.04
C PHE A 34 25.10 -11.17 -9.40
N TRP A 35 24.86 -12.48 -9.48
CA TRP A 35 24.45 -13.15 -10.71
C TRP A 35 22.99 -12.90 -11.11
N GLU A 36 22.14 -12.36 -10.22
CA GLU A 36 20.77 -11.93 -10.53
C GLU A 36 20.67 -10.44 -10.91
N TRP A 37 21.81 -9.74 -11.03
CA TRP A 37 21.82 -8.34 -11.44
C TRP A 37 21.37 -8.13 -12.89
N PRO A 38 21.80 -8.97 -13.87
CA PRO A 38 21.30 -8.86 -15.24
C PRO A 38 19.78 -9.05 -15.28
N ASP A 39 19.07 -8.05 -15.85
CA ASP A 39 17.60 -8.03 -15.85
C ASP A 39 16.98 -9.25 -16.53
N PHE A 40 17.66 -9.87 -17.50
CA PHE A 40 17.19 -11.10 -18.13
C PHE A 40 17.10 -12.26 -17.13
N ILE A 41 18.15 -12.46 -16.32
CA ILE A 41 18.21 -13.54 -15.33
C ILE A 41 17.15 -13.30 -14.27
N TYR A 42 17.05 -12.07 -13.76
CA TYR A 42 16.04 -11.68 -12.79
C TYR A 42 14.60 -11.88 -13.29
N ASN A 43 14.31 -11.46 -14.52
CA ASN A 43 12.97 -11.61 -15.11
C ASN A 43 12.56 -13.08 -15.30
N LEU A 44 13.53 -13.97 -15.50
CA LEU A 44 13.30 -15.42 -15.60
C LEU A 44 13.06 -16.08 -14.24
N THR A 45 13.69 -15.58 -13.17
CA THR A 45 13.62 -16.18 -11.82
C THR A 45 12.50 -15.56 -10.98
N SER A 46 12.74 -14.38 -10.42
CA SER A 46 11.90 -13.74 -9.40
C SER A 46 11.09 -12.57 -9.93
N GLY A 47 11.39 -12.06 -11.13
CA GLY A 47 10.70 -10.90 -11.70
C GLY A 47 9.20 -11.14 -11.93
N LYS A 48 8.79 -12.38 -12.25
CA LYS A 48 7.36 -12.74 -12.35
C LYS A 48 6.65 -12.71 -10.99
N GLU A 49 7.33 -13.15 -9.94
CA GLU A 49 6.82 -13.15 -8.57
C GLU A 49 6.66 -11.71 -8.05
N VAL A 50 7.68 -10.86 -8.26
CA VAL A 50 7.62 -9.44 -7.92
C VAL A 50 6.47 -8.72 -8.63
N LYS A 51 6.31 -8.92 -9.94
CA LYS A 51 5.19 -8.31 -10.69
C LYS A 51 3.82 -8.72 -10.12
N ARG A 52 3.67 -9.96 -9.65
CA ARG A 52 2.43 -10.43 -9.02
C ARG A 52 2.19 -9.73 -7.68
N HIS A 53 3.19 -9.67 -6.81
CA HIS A 53 3.04 -9.03 -5.50
C HIS A 53 2.82 -7.52 -5.59
N VAL A 54 3.53 -6.83 -6.49
CA VAL A 54 3.29 -5.40 -6.77
C VAL A 54 1.85 -5.18 -7.20
N LYS A 55 1.35 -5.98 -8.15
CA LYS A 55 -0.04 -5.86 -8.61
C LYS A 55 -1.04 -6.11 -7.47
N THR A 56 -0.81 -7.14 -6.65
CA THR A 56 -1.67 -7.40 -5.48
C THR A 56 -1.70 -6.22 -4.51
N MET A 57 -0.55 -5.60 -4.23
CA MET A 57 -0.50 -4.43 -3.35
C MET A 57 -1.21 -3.23 -3.95
N GLU A 58 -1.03 -2.97 -5.24
CA GLU A 58 -1.71 -1.89 -5.96
C GLU A 58 -3.23 -2.08 -5.94
N ASP A 59 -3.72 -3.29 -6.25
CA ASP A 59 -5.14 -3.64 -6.24
C ASP A 59 -5.74 -3.47 -4.83
N LEU A 60 -5.01 -3.89 -3.78
CA LEU A 60 -5.43 -3.73 -2.39
C LEU A 60 -5.49 -2.25 -1.97
N SER A 61 -4.46 -1.46 -2.29
CA SER A 61 -4.43 -0.03 -2.00
C SER A 61 -5.57 0.71 -2.67
N LYS A 62 -5.80 0.47 -3.97
CA LYS A 62 -6.91 1.06 -4.73
C LYS A 62 -8.28 0.71 -4.15
N SER A 63 -8.44 -0.54 -3.71
CA SER A 63 -9.67 -0.98 -3.03
C SER A 63 -9.92 -0.18 -1.74
N ILE A 64 -8.89 0.00 -0.90
CA ILE A 64 -9.01 0.74 0.37
C ILE A 64 -9.31 2.22 0.11
N ILE A 65 -8.63 2.84 -0.87
CA ILE A 65 -8.88 4.23 -1.27
C ILE A 65 -10.35 4.39 -1.69
N ARG A 66 -10.85 3.50 -2.55
CA ARG A 66 -12.23 3.51 -3.01
C ARG A 66 -13.23 3.37 -1.87
N GLU A 67 -12.99 2.46 -0.94
CA GLU A 67 -13.86 2.26 0.22
C GLU A 67 -13.89 3.50 1.12
N LYS A 68 -12.74 4.10 1.41
CA LYS A 68 -12.67 5.32 2.23
C LYS A 68 -13.29 6.54 1.53
N LYS A 69 -13.14 6.66 0.20
CA LYS A 69 -13.82 7.67 -0.61
C LYS A 69 -15.34 7.55 -0.50
N MET A 70 -15.87 6.33 -0.57
CA MET A 70 -17.29 6.08 -0.36
C MET A 70 -17.73 6.47 1.06
N GLN A 71 -16.96 6.12 2.09
CA GLN A 71 -17.27 6.51 3.47
C GLN A 71 -17.29 8.04 3.66
N TYR A 72 -16.34 8.75 3.05
CA TYR A 72 -16.27 10.22 3.08
C TYR A 72 -17.49 10.86 2.41
N LEU A 73 -17.88 10.38 1.23
CA LEU A 73 -19.03 10.91 0.47
C LEU A 73 -20.38 10.65 1.16
N HIS A 74 -20.53 9.54 1.88
CA HIS A 74 -21.78 9.21 2.62
C HIS A 74 -21.94 10.03 3.91
N GLY A 75 -21.14 11.07 4.12
CA GLY A 75 -21.27 11.96 5.28
C GLY A 75 -20.85 11.30 6.59
N ASN A 76 -20.25 10.10 6.55
CA ASN A 76 -19.58 9.52 7.70
C ASN A 76 -18.22 10.22 7.88
N LYS A 77 -18.28 11.53 8.16
CA LYS A 77 -17.17 12.27 8.73
C LYS A 77 -17.01 11.71 10.14
N ASP A 78 -16.31 10.59 10.27
CA ASP A 78 -15.65 10.18 11.52
C ASP A 78 -14.51 11.17 11.87
N GLY A 79 -14.74 12.46 11.64
CA GLY A 79 -13.99 13.57 12.17
C GLY A 79 -14.37 13.76 13.63
N LYS A 80 -13.99 12.81 14.47
CA LYS A 80 -13.70 13.14 15.87
C LYS A 80 -12.48 14.04 15.86
N LYS A 81 -12.71 15.36 15.69
CA LYS A 81 -11.72 16.40 15.97
C LYS A 81 -11.08 16.05 17.33
N GLY A 82 -9.80 15.66 17.32
CA GLY A 82 -9.07 15.24 18.53
C GLY A 82 -8.67 13.76 18.65
N LYS A 83 -8.97 12.88 17.67
CA LYS A 83 -8.40 11.51 17.65
C LYS A 83 -7.22 11.37 16.67
N ARG A 84 -6.21 10.60 17.07
CA ARG A 84 -5.05 10.22 16.24
C ARG A 84 -5.56 9.48 14.99
N LYS A 85 -5.47 10.11 13.83
CA LYS A 85 -5.81 9.51 12.52
C LYS A 85 -4.73 8.52 12.12
N ALA A 86 -5.10 7.46 11.41
CA ALA A 86 -4.11 6.64 10.75
C ALA A 86 -3.50 7.40 9.57
N LEU A 87 -2.29 7.03 9.17
CA LEU A 87 -1.57 7.66 8.06
C LEU A 87 -2.44 7.76 6.79
N MET A 88 -3.06 6.65 6.37
CA MET A 88 -3.88 6.62 5.16
C MET A 88 -5.12 7.53 5.25
N ASP A 89 -5.72 7.65 6.44
CA ASP A 89 -6.84 8.58 6.65
C ASP A 89 -6.40 10.03 6.53
N LEU A 90 -5.20 10.36 7.02
CA LEU A 90 -4.63 11.70 6.95
C LEU A 90 -4.29 12.10 5.51
N LEU A 91 -3.67 11.19 4.75
CA LEU A 91 -3.34 11.42 3.34
C LEU A 91 -4.59 11.54 2.45
N LEU A 92 -5.62 10.72 2.71
CA LEU A 92 -6.88 10.82 1.99
C LEU A 92 -7.64 12.12 2.28
N GLU A 93 -7.63 12.57 3.54
CA GLU A 93 -8.22 13.87 3.89
C GLU A 93 -7.51 15.01 3.16
N LEU A 94 -6.18 14.99 3.10
CA LEU A 94 -5.41 15.98 2.35
C LEU A 94 -5.77 15.95 0.85
N HIS A 95 -5.86 14.76 0.25
CA HIS A 95 -6.31 14.60 -1.14
C HIS A 95 -7.72 15.17 -1.37
N PHE A 96 -8.66 14.98 -0.46
CA PHE A 96 -10.02 15.51 -0.61
C PHE A 96 -10.13 17.02 -0.32
N GLU A 97 -9.29 17.57 0.56
CA GLU A 97 -9.31 18.99 0.94
C GLU A 97 -8.52 19.88 -0.01
N THR A 98 -7.31 19.47 -0.41
CA THR A 98 -6.40 20.30 -1.21
C THR A 98 -6.21 19.82 -2.65
N GLN A 99 -6.57 18.57 -2.97
CA GLN A 99 -6.28 17.91 -4.24
C GLN A 99 -4.79 17.92 -4.65
N GLU A 100 -3.88 18.16 -3.71
CA GLU A 100 -2.43 18.26 -3.99
C GLU A 100 -1.77 16.90 -4.21
N LEU A 101 -2.35 15.83 -3.66
CA LEU A 101 -1.87 14.46 -3.82
C LEU A 101 -2.75 13.71 -4.81
N SER A 102 -2.17 12.85 -5.65
CA SER A 102 -2.92 11.85 -6.41
C SER A 102 -3.20 10.58 -5.58
N GLU A 103 -4.08 9.72 -6.07
CA GLU A 103 -4.32 8.41 -5.43
C GLU A 103 -3.05 7.53 -5.49
N GLU A 104 -2.25 7.70 -6.54
CA GLU A 104 -0.92 7.09 -6.70
C GLU A 104 0.07 7.58 -5.63
N ASP A 105 0.17 8.90 -5.42
CA ASP A 105 1.08 9.48 -4.41
C ASP A 105 0.77 8.96 -3.00
N ILE A 106 -0.51 8.86 -2.64
CA ILE A 106 -0.94 8.28 -1.36
C ILE A 106 -0.44 6.84 -1.23
N CYS A 107 -0.58 6.04 -2.28
CA CYS A 107 -0.15 4.65 -2.26
C CYS A 107 1.37 4.54 -2.11
N GLU A 108 2.15 5.36 -2.83
CA GLU A 108 3.61 5.39 -2.75
C GLU A 108 4.09 5.78 -1.36
N GLU A 109 3.47 6.79 -0.75
CA GLU A 109 3.86 7.27 0.57
C GLU A 109 3.51 6.21 1.64
N VAL A 110 2.33 5.59 1.57
CA VAL A 110 1.96 4.47 2.46
C VAL A 110 2.90 3.27 2.29
N ASN A 111 3.23 2.90 1.05
CA ASN A 111 4.20 1.83 0.76
C ASN A 111 5.55 2.14 1.43
N THR A 112 6.03 3.38 1.29
CA THR A 112 7.31 3.83 1.85
C THR A 112 7.31 3.78 3.38
N PHE A 113 6.26 4.29 4.03
CA PHE A 113 6.14 4.27 5.50
C PHE A 113 5.98 2.87 6.09
N ILE A 114 5.52 1.88 5.31
CA ILE A 114 5.43 0.49 5.74
C ILE A 114 6.76 -0.25 5.53
N ALA A 115 7.54 0.15 4.54
CA ALA A 115 8.85 -0.42 4.26
C ALA A 115 9.97 0.14 5.17
N ALA A 116 9.79 1.36 5.69
CA ALA A 116 10.71 2.03 6.62
C ALA A 116 10.51 1.59 8.08
#